data_AF-A0A8T6NSC2-F1
#
_entry.id   AF-A0A8T6NSC2-F1
#
_cell.length_a   1.000
_cell.length_b   1.000
_cell.length_c   1.000
_cell.angle_alpha   90.00
_cell.angle_beta   90.00
_cell.angle_gamma   90.00
#
_symmetry.space_group_name_H-M   'P 1'
#
loop_
_entity.id
_entity.type
_entity.pdbx_description
1 polymer ?
#
loop_
_entity_poly.entity_id
_entity_poly.type
_entity_poly.pdbx_seq_one_letter_code
_entity_poly.pdbx_strand_id
1 'polypeptide(L)' 'MAHGTLIRYFVTKILGTPPETWSRMACANCGITRVAIVPLYEADNGNQVYLESYMDTGHLPLHLRS' A
#
# COMPACT_ATOMS: atom_id res chain seq x y z
N MET A 1 4.32 -6.53 10.76
CA MET A 1 5.13 -7.08 9.65
C MET A 1 4.35 -8.23 9.03
N ALA A 2 4.31 -8.31 7.69
CA ALA A 2 3.54 -9.31 6.97
C ALA A 2 4.27 -9.72 5.67
N HIS A 3 3.78 -10.75 5.01
CA HIS A 3 4.29 -11.18 3.71
C HIS A 3 3.80 -10.26 2.58
N GLY A 4 4.58 -10.14 1.51
CA GLY A 4 4.26 -9.29 0.36
C GLY A 4 2.90 -9.57 -0.26
N THR A 5 2.47 -10.84 -0.29
CA THR A 5 1.15 -11.25 -0.79
C THR A 5 0.00 -10.57 -0.06
N LEU A 6 0.07 -10.51 1.27
CA LEU A 6 -0.99 -9.91 2.09
C LEU A 6 -1.04 -8.39 1.90
N ILE A 7 0.13 -7.75 1.84
CA ILE A 7 0.23 -6.30 1.60
C ILE A 7 -0.36 -5.95 0.22
N ARG A 8 0.00 -6.69 -0.84
CA ARG A 8 -0.53 -6.49 -2.19
C ARG A 8 -2.06 -6.59 -2.22
N TYR A 9 -2.62 -7.63 -1.58
CA TYR A 9 -4.07 -7.79 -1.47
C TYR A 9 -4.72 -6.59 -0.79
N PHE A 10 -4.21 -6.11 0.36
CA PHE A 10 -4.77 -4.95 1.03
C PHE A 10 -4.70 -3.67 0.18
N VAL A 11 -3.61 -3.48 -0.54
CA VAL A 11 -3.48 -2.32 -1.43
C VAL A 11 -4.52 -2.36 -2.56
N THR A 12 -4.88 -3.54 -3.09
CA THR A 12 -5.99 -3.61 -4.06
C THR A 12 -7.31 -3.12 -3.48
N LYS A 13 -7.56 -3.36 -2.18
CA LYS A 13 -8.76 -2.88 -1.48
C LYS A 13 -8.74 -1.38 -1.26
N ILE A 14 -7.57 -0.84 -0.90
CA ILE A 14 -7.36 0.60 -0.73
C ILE A 14 -7.57 1.35 -2.04
N LEU A 15 -7.02 0.83 -3.14
CA LEU A 15 -7.13 1.45 -4.47
C LEU A 15 -8.47 1.18 -5.17
N GLY A 16 -9.34 0.34 -4.61
CA GLY A 16 -10.60 -0.07 -5.25
C GLY A 16 -10.41 -0.87 -6.54
N THR A 17 -9.23 -1.47 -6.75
CA THR A 17 -8.91 -2.25 -7.95
C THR A 17 -9.35 -3.71 -7.80
N PRO A 18 -9.58 -4.45 -8.90
CA PRO A 18 -9.89 -5.87 -8.84
C PRO A 18 -8.81 -6.65 -8.07
N PRO A 19 -9.17 -7.53 -7.10
CA PRO A 19 -8.21 -8.23 -6.25
C PRO A 19 -7.11 -8.95 -7.01
N GLU A 20 -7.42 -9.55 -8.16
CA GLU A 20 -6.48 -10.32 -9.03
C GLU A 20 -5.27 -9.48 -9.48
N THR A 21 -5.43 -8.15 -9.48
CA THR A 21 -4.37 -7.18 -9.78
C THR A 21 -3.19 -7.29 -8.81
N TRP A 22 -3.39 -7.86 -7.62
CA TRP A 22 -2.33 -8.10 -6.61
C TRP A 22 -1.11 -8.83 -7.19
N SER A 23 -1.32 -9.70 -8.17
CA SER A 23 -0.27 -10.49 -8.83
C SER A 23 0.70 -9.64 -9.65
N ARG A 24 0.26 -8.46 -10.10
CA ARG A 24 1.03 -7.53 -10.94
C ARG A 24 1.78 -6.48 -10.14
N MET A 25 1.56 -6.40 -8.83
CA MET A 25 2.17 -5.38 -8.00
C MET A 25 3.58 -5.80 -7.58
N ALA A 26 4.55 -4.89 -7.74
CA ALA A 26 5.93 -5.11 -7.31
C ALA A 26 6.02 -5.39 -5.81
N CYS A 27 7.05 -6.12 -5.37
CA CYS A 27 7.24 -6.44 -3.97
C CYS A 27 8.72 -6.32 -3.62
N ALA A 28 9.01 -5.50 -2.61
CA ALA A 28 10.35 -5.30 -2.12
C ALA A 28 10.49 -5.92 -0.73
N ASN A 29 11.63 -6.57 -0.48
CA ASN A 29 12.00 -6.93 0.89
C ASN A 29 12.26 -5.64 1.68
N CYS A 30 11.78 -5.62 2.93
CA CYS A 30 11.83 -4.43 3.78
C CYS A 30 11.12 -3.19 3.20
N GLY A 31 10.30 -3.33 2.15
CA GLY A 31 9.54 -2.22 1.58
C GLY A 31 8.51 -1.67 2.57
N ILE A 32 8.44 -0.35 2.68
CA ILE A 32 7.48 0.34 3.54
C ILE A 32 6.29 0.79 2.68
N THR A 33 5.09 0.37 3.07
CA THR A 33 3.83 0.84 2.47
C THR A 33 3.13 1.74 3.47
N ARG A 34 2.79 2.96 3.07
CA ARG A 34 2.08 3.93 3.90
C ARG A 34 0.69 4.21 3.35
N VAL A 35 -0.28 4.25 4.25
CA VAL A 35 -1.70 4.46 3.93
C VAL A 35 -2.20 5.56 4.84
N ALA A 36 -2.80 6.59 4.25
CA ALA A 36 -3.44 7.66 4.98
C ALA A 36 -4.94 7.42 5.03
N ILE A 37 -5.53 7.52 6.22
CA ILE A 37 -6.98 7.46 6.43
C ILE A 37 -7.40 8.84 6.92
N VAL A 38 -8.17 9.54 6.09
CA VAL A 38 -8.63 10.90 6.36
C VAL A 38 -10.12 10.84 6.73
N PRO A 39 -10.49 11.24 7.96
CA PRO A 39 -11.89 11.38 8.34
C PRO A 39 -12.51 12.52 7.52
N LEU A 40 -13.62 12.26 6.85
CA LEU A 40 -14.40 13.31 6.21
C LEU A 40 -15.40 13.84 7.25
N TYR A 41 -15.12 15.02 7.81
CA TYR A 41 -15.90 15.58 8.92
C TYR A 41 -17.37 15.89 8.54
N GLU A 42 -17.69 16.02 7.25
CA GLU A 42 -19.05 16.27 6.74
C GLU A 42 -19.68 15.09 5.98
N ALA A 43 -18.99 13.97 5.78
CA ALA A 43 -19.54 12.91 4.96
C ALA A 43 -20.33 11.91 5.80
N ASP A 44 -21.65 11.86 5.56
CA ASP A 44 -22.50 10.71 5.88
C ASP A 44 -21.95 9.36 5.31
N ASN A 45 -20.89 9.39 4.49
CA ASN A 45 -20.38 8.28 3.68
C ASN A 45 -18.98 7.76 4.09
N GLY A 46 -18.45 8.07 5.28
CA GLY A 46 -17.29 7.38 5.86
C GLY A 46 -15.90 8.01 5.61
N ASN A 47 -14.83 7.21 5.73
CA ASN A 47 -13.44 7.67 5.64
C ASN A 47 -12.91 7.65 4.20
N GLN A 48 -12.10 8.65 3.83
CA GLN A 48 -11.26 8.58 2.64
C GLN A 48 -9.95 7.85 2.96
N VAL A 49 -9.53 6.96 2.05
CA VAL A 49 -8.30 6.18 2.20
C VAL A 49 -7.41 6.43 0.99
N TYR A 50 -6.15 6.75 1.24
CA TYR A 50 -5.14 7.03 0.23
C TYR A 50 -3.92 6.16 0.42
N LEU A 51 -3.37 5.65 -0.69
CA LEU A 51 -2.05 5.04 -0.70
C LEU A 51 -1.00 6.15 -0.84
N GLU A 52 -0.27 6.43 0.24
CA GLU A 52 0.74 7.49 0.26
C GLU A 52 2.06 7.00 -0.35
N SER A 53 2.50 5.80 0.04
CA SER A 53 3.68 5.17 -0.53
C SER A 53 3.51 3.66 -0.62
N TYR A 54 4.15 3.04 -1.62
CA TYR A 54 4.04 1.62 -1.87
C TYR A 54 5.42 0.98 -1.99
N MET A 55 5.71 0.00 -1.14
CA MET A 55 6.96 -0.78 -1.14
C MET A 55 8.22 0.09 -1.20
N ASP A 56 8.22 1.24 -0.52
CA ASP A 56 9.32 2.19 -0.54
C ASP A 56 10.56 1.63 0.19
N THR A 57 11.67 1.55 -0.53
CA THR A 57 12.99 1.11 -0.05
C THR A 57 14.00 2.27 0.05
N GLY A 58 13.55 3.52 -0.03
CA GLY A 58 14.41 4.71 0.02
C GLY A 58 15.26 4.83 1.28
N HIS A 59 14.83 4.21 2.39
CA HIS A 59 15.60 4.13 3.63
C HIS A 59 16.77 3.13 3.57
N LEU A 60 16.80 2.22 2.58
CA LEU A 60 17.89 1.27 2.39
C LEU A 60 19.04 1.92 1.60
N PRO A 61 20.29 1.48 1.83
CA PRO A 61 21.43 1.78 0.96
C PRO A 61 21.13 1.38 -0.50
N LEU A 62 21.67 2.12 -1.47
CA LEU A 62 21.40 1.89 -2.90
C LEU A 62 21.64 0.43 -3.35
N HIS A 63 22.68 -0.22 -2.83
CA HIS A 63 23.02 -1.61 -3.18
C HIS A 63 22.08 -2.67 -2.59
N LEU A 64 21.13 -2.29 -1.73
CA LEU A 64 20.11 -3.17 -1.13
C LEU A 64 18.69 -2.85 -1.62
N ARG A 65 18.52 -1.86 -2.48
CA ARG A 65 17.21 -1.55 -3.07
C ARG A 65 16.92 -2.56 -4.18
N SER A 66 15.69 -3.08 -4.17
CA SER A 66 15.15 -4.03 -5.16
C SER A 66 14.47 -3.33 -6.32
#